data_AF-A0A5R8WX79-F1
#
_entry.id   AF-A0A5R8WX79-F1
#
_cell.length_a   1.000
_cell.length_b   1.000
_cell.length_c   1.000
_cell.angle_alpha   90.00
_cell.angle_beta   90.00
_cell.angle_gamma   90.00
#
_symmetry.space_group_name_H-M   'P 1'
#
loop_
_entity.id
_entity.type
_entity.pdbx_description
1 polymer ?
#
loop_
_entity_poly.entity_id
_entity_poly.type
_entity_poly.pdbx_seq_one_letter_code
_entity_poly.pdbx_strand_id
1 'polypeptide(L)'
;MFDAAFLMLNRIAQDQLPLSAGLTWFDALTDEEQRAAMNELHLYVHQSHPTPTMVQQAVATAPIKRGATPLALLRAFPFHIALPKIISLRADERRNAFAALLTLFRIADTQRRITSCQDGCSHDWHHLPPCRKPRGPAKGIITCAIILSLHYQRYLTTKHISARAKSDRRCTFGL
;
A
#
# COMPACT_ATOMS: atom_id res chain seq x y z
N MET A 1 4.00 3.70 -16.55
CA MET A 1 2.89 4.29 -15.77
C MET A 1 2.86 3.55 -14.44
N PHE A 2 2.97 4.26 -13.32
CA PHE A 2 2.90 3.63 -12.00
C PHE A 2 1.52 3.00 -11.78
N ASP A 3 1.46 1.83 -11.14
CA ASP A 3 0.19 1.21 -10.79
C ASP A 3 -0.52 1.95 -9.63
N ALA A 4 -1.78 1.61 -9.40
CA ALA A 4 -2.63 2.29 -8.43
C ALA A 4 -2.18 2.08 -6.97
N ALA A 5 -1.67 0.89 -6.63
CA ALA A 5 -1.21 0.59 -5.28
C ALA A 5 0.08 1.35 -4.98
N PHE A 6 1.03 1.37 -5.92
CA PHE A 6 2.25 2.16 -5.84
C PHE A 6 1.95 3.63 -5.54
N LEU A 7 1.05 4.25 -6.31
CA LEU A 7 0.69 5.67 -6.11
C LEU A 7 0.00 5.90 -4.77
N MET A 8 -0.92 5.03 -4.36
CA MET A 8 -1.66 5.18 -3.11
C MET A 8 -0.74 5.09 -1.90
N LEU A 9 0.05 4.02 -1.81
CA LEU A 9 0.92 3.75 -0.66
C LEU A 9 1.99 4.85 -0.50
N ASN A 10 2.65 5.22 -1.59
CA ASN A 10 3.70 6.25 -1.54
C ASN A 10 3.15 7.65 -1.25
N ARG A 11 1.98 8.01 -1.79
CA ARG A 11 1.34 9.30 -1.46
C ARG A 11 0.97 9.41 0.01
N ILE A 12 0.53 8.31 0.64
CA ILE A 12 0.24 8.31 2.08
C ILE A 12 1.54 8.40 2.89
N ALA A 13 2.57 7.67 2.49
CA ALA A 13 3.87 7.72 3.16
C ALA A 13 4.54 9.12 3.07
N GLN A 14 4.21 9.87 2.02
CA GLN A 14 4.70 11.23 1.78
C GLN A 14 3.72 12.32 2.22
N ASP A 15 2.72 11.98 3.04
CA ASP A 15 1.72 12.93 3.56
C ASP A 15 0.92 13.69 2.48
N GLN A 16 0.96 13.24 1.22
CA GLN A 16 0.14 13.79 0.14
C GLN A 16 -1.33 13.33 0.24
N LEU A 17 -1.57 12.20 0.92
CA LEU A 17 -2.89 11.67 1.24
C LEU A 17 -2.95 11.27 2.73
N PRO A 18 -4.10 11.47 3.39
CA PRO A 18 -4.26 11.03 4.77
C PRO A 18 -4.31 9.51 4.87
N LEU A 19 -3.87 8.96 6.01
CA LEU A 19 -3.91 7.52 6.28
C LEU A 19 -5.32 6.92 6.11
N SER A 20 -6.36 7.67 6.49
CA SER A 20 -7.76 7.27 6.33
C SER A 20 -8.14 7.00 4.87
N ALA A 21 -7.57 7.74 3.91
CA ALA A 21 -7.82 7.51 2.48
C ALA A 21 -7.26 6.14 2.04
N GLY A 22 -6.12 5.72 2.58
CA GLY A 22 -5.56 4.39 2.34
C GLY A 22 -6.45 3.29 2.89
N LEU A 23 -7.00 3.47 4.10
CA LEU A 23 -7.91 2.50 4.70
C LEU A 23 -9.19 2.36 3.88
N THR A 24 -9.81 3.48 3.49
CA THR A 24 -10.99 3.47 2.61
C THR A 24 -10.71 2.84 1.26
N TRP A 25 -9.55 3.12 0.66
CA TRP A 25 -9.13 2.47 -0.58
C TRP A 25 -8.98 0.96 -0.40
N PHE A 26 -8.30 0.52 0.66
CA PHE A 26 -8.08 -0.90 0.95
C PHE A 26 -9.39 -1.65 1.21
N ASP A 27 -10.34 -1.03 1.91
CA ASP A 27 -11.67 -1.60 2.18
C ASP A 27 -12.50 -1.79 0.91
N ALA A 28 -12.22 -1.04 -0.16
CA ALA A 28 -12.89 -1.14 -1.45
C ALA A 28 -12.26 -2.15 -2.42
N LEU A 29 -11.13 -2.76 -2.05
CA LEU A 29 -10.43 -3.76 -2.85
C LEU A 29 -11.07 -5.14 -2.70
N THR A 30 -10.98 -5.95 -3.75
CA THR A 30 -11.26 -7.39 -3.67
C THR A 30 -10.22 -8.10 -2.79
N ASP A 31 -10.51 -9.33 -2.36
CA ASP A 31 -9.56 -10.11 -1.55
C ASP A 31 -8.19 -10.29 -2.21
N GLU A 32 -8.17 -10.56 -3.51
CA GLU A 32 -6.93 -10.74 -4.27
C GLU A 32 -6.16 -9.42 -4.41
N GLU A 33 -6.88 -8.32 -4.63
CA GLU A 33 -6.32 -6.97 -4.65
C GLU A 33 -5.72 -6.57 -3.31
N GLN A 34 -6.39 -6.88 -2.21
CA GLN A 34 -5.88 -6.63 -0.86
C GLN A 34 -4.60 -7.44 -0.61
N ARG A 35 -4.54 -8.70 -1.05
CA ARG A 35 -3.31 -9.51 -0.95
C ARG A 35 -2.17 -8.91 -1.77
N ALA A 36 -2.44 -8.47 -3.00
CA ALA A 36 -1.45 -7.80 -3.83
C ALA A 36 -0.94 -6.51 -3.17
N ALA A 37 -1.84 -5.67 -2.65
CA ALA A 37 -1.49 -4.45 -1.93
C ALA A 37 -0.67 -4.73 -0.65
N MET A 38 -1.00 -5.80 0.08
CA MET A 38 -0.22 -6.22 1.26
C MET A 38 1.19 -6.68 0.88
N ASN A 39 1.37 -7.37 -0.25
CA ASN A 39 2.68 -7.78 -0.73
C ASN A 39 3.54 -6.58 -1.18
N GLU A 40 2.96 -5.59 -1.85
CA GLU A 40 3.67 -4.35 -2.18
C GLU A 40 4.08 -3.60 -0.90
N LEU A 41 3.14 -3.44 0.03
CA LEU A 41 3.41 -2.77 1.30
C LEU A 41 4.48 -3.51 2.12
N HIS A 42 4.47 -4.84 2.13
CA HIS A 42 5.51 -5.66 2.74
C HIS A 42 6.90 -5.28 2.23
N LEU A 43 7.06 -5.23 0.90
CA LEU A 43 8.32 -4.87 0.27
C LEU A 43 8.75 -3.45 0.63
N TYR A 44 7.83 -2.49 0.60
CA TYR A 44 8.15 -1.08 0.88
C TYR A 44 8.54 -0.87 2.35
N VAL A 45 7.81 -1.49 3.29
CA VAL A 45 8.17 -1.43 4.71
C VAL A 45 9.55 -2.06 4.89
N HIS A 46 9.83 -3.23 4.31
CA HIS A 46 11.14 -3.87 4.43
C HIS A 46 12.27 -2.97 3.89
N GLN A 47 12.10 -2.41 2.69
CA GLN A 47 13.09 -1.52 2.03
C GLN A 47 13.22 -0.15 2.70
N SER A 48 12.26 0.26 3.52
CA SER A 48 12.35 1.50 4.31
C SER A 48 13.26 1.36 5.55
N HIS A 49 13.70 0.14 5.87
CA HIS A 49 14.58 -0.18 7.00
C HIS A 49 14.09 0.36 8.35
N PRO A 50 12.90 -0.05 8.85
CA PRO A 50 12.35 0.48 10.09
C PRO A 50 13.22 0.10 11.28
N THR A 51 13.51 1.08 12.14
CA THR A 51 14.24 0.86 13.40
C THR A 51 13.28 0.43 14.52
N PRO A 52 13.78 -0.15 15.63
CA PRO A 52 12.93 -0.47 16.78
C PRO A 52 12.13 0.73 17.31
N THR A 53 12.72 1.93 17.32
CA THR A 53 12.03 3.17 17.72
C THR A 53 10.85 3.49 16.81
N MET A 54 11.02 3.35 15.49
CA MET A 54 9.94 3.57 14.53
C MET A 54 8.81 2.54 14.70
N VAL A 55 9.16 1.28 14.97
CA VAL A 55 8.18 0.23 15.26
C VAL A 55 7.37 0.58 16.50
N GLN A 56 8.01 1.02 17.59
CA GLN A 56 7.30 1.46 18.80
C GLN A 56 6.39 2.66 18.53
N GLN A 57 6.85 3.62 17.74
CA GLN A 57 6.03 4.78 17.33
C GLN A 57 4.81 4.34 16.51
N ALA A 58 4.98 3.43 15.55
CA ALA A 58 3.87 2.89 14.76
C ALA A 58 2.86 2.15 15.66
N VAL A 59 3.35 1.36 16.61
CA VAL A 59 2.53 0.66 17.60
C VAL A 59 1.72 1.63 18.48
N ALA A 60 2.26 2.80 18.79
CA ALA A 60 1.59 3.82 19.60
C ALA A 60 0.57 4.67 18.79
N THR A 61 0.80 4.83 17.49
CA THR A 61 0.07 5.81 16.65
C THR A 61 -0.85 5.19 15.60
N ALA A 62 -0.77 3.88 15.34
CA ALA A 62 -1.62 3.21 14.35
C ALA A 62 -3.11 3.35 14.71
N PRO A 63 -3.99 3.65 13.73
CA PRO A 63 -5.41 3.94 13.96
C PRO A 63 -6.25 2.66 14.13
N ILE A 64 -5.80 1.73 14.98
CA ILE A 64 -6.44 0.45 15.26
C ILE A 64 -6.42 0.18 16.77
N LYS A 65 -7.24 -0.77 17.22
CA LYS A 65 -7.30 -1.15 18.64
C LYS A 65 -5.92 -1.60 19.13
N ARG A 66 -5.53 -1.16 20.32
CA ARG A 66 -4.22 -1.49 20.92
C ARG A 66 -3.93 -3.00 20.98
N GLY A 67 -4.97 -3.81 21.20
CA GLY A 67 -4.90 -5.28 21.26
C GLY A 67 -5.02 -6.00 19.91
N ALA A 68 -5.07 -5.29 18.79
CA ALA A 68 -5.11 -5.93 17.48
C ALA A 68 -3.86 -6.79 17.25
N THR A 69 -4.04 -8.00 16.68
CA THR A 69 -2.99 -8.99 16.43
C THR A 69 -1.72 -8.41 15.79
N PRO A 70 -1.78 -7.58 14.72
CA PRO A 70 -0.56 -7.05 14.11
C PRO A 70 0.26 -6.16 15.06
N LEU A 71 -0.39 -5.39 15.94
CA LEU A 71 0.33 -4.60 16.94
C LEU A 71 0.92 -5.48 18.04
N ALA A 72 0.23 -6.55 18.42
CA ALA A 72 0.78 -7.53 19.36
C ALA A 72 2.04 -8.20 18.78
N LEU A 73 2.03 -8.58 17.51
CA LEU A 73 3.19 -9.16 16.82
C LEU A 73 4.37 -8.17 16.75
N LEU A 74 4.12 -6.90 16.44
CA LEU A 74 5.17 -5.86 16.42
C LEU A 74 5.78 -5.59 17.80
N ARG A 75 5.03 -5.79 18.89
CA ARG A 75 5.55 -5.67 20.26
C ARG A 75 6.33 -6.90 20.71
N ALA A 76 5.84 -8.08 20.34
CA ALA A 76 6.35 -9.35 20.85
C ALA A 76 7.61 -9.84 20.15
N PHE A 77 7.82 -9.45 18.90
CA PHE A 77 8.90 -9.98 18.07
C PHE A 77 9.78 -8.88 17.46
N PRO A 78 11.08 -9.16 17.20
CA PRO A 78 11.89 -8.34 16.32
C PRO A 78 11.22 -8.16 14.97
N PHE A 79 11.41 -6.99 14.34
CA PHE A 79 10.69 -6.62 13.12
C PHE A 79 10.79 -7.66 11.99
N HIS A 80 11.98 -8.24 11.76
CA HIS A 80 12.20 -9.26 10.73
C HIS A 80 11.42 -10.57 10.97
N ILE A 81 11.00 -10.84 12.20
CA ILE A 81 10.15 -11.98 12.58
C ILE A 81 8.66 -11.57 12.56
N ALA A 82 8.35 -10.37 13.04
CA ALA A 82 6.99 -9.85 13.09
C ALA A 82 6.38 -9.69 11.69
N LEU A 83 7.15 -9.12 10.75
CA LEU A 83 6.70 -8.79 9.41
C LEU A 83 6.09 -9.99 8.64
N PRO A 84 6.79 -11.13 8.45
CA PRO A 84 6.21 -12.28 7.73
C PRO A 84 4.98 -12.86 8.44
N LYS A 85 4.94 -12.80 9.79
CA LYS A 85 3.75 -13.24 10.57
C LYS A 85 2.55 -12.34 10.31
N ILE A 86 2.75 -11.02 10.21
CA ILE A 86 1.70 -10.04 9.93
C ILE A 86 1.13 -10.24 8.53
N ILE A 87 1.97 -10.46 7.51
CA ILE A 87 1.53 -10.70 6.13
C ILE A 87 0.76 -12.02 6.00
N SER A 88 1.06 -13.00 6.86
CA SER A 88 0.41 -14.32 6.87
C SER A 88 -0.88 -14.36 7.71
N LEU A 89 -1.34 -13.21 8.25
CA LEU A 89 -2.58 -13.17 9.01
C LEU A 89 -3.80 -13.50 8.13
N ARG A 90 -4.80 -14.11 8.77
CA ARG A 90 -6.10 -14.43 8.16
C ARG A 90 -6.81 -13.18 7.62
N ALA A 91 -7.71 -13.38 6.66
CA ALA A 91 -8.32 -12.30 5.88
C ALA A 91 -9.06 -11.26 6.73
N ASP A 92 -9.74 -11.68 7.80
CA ASP A 92 -10.45 -10.81 8.75
C ASP A 92 -9.52 -9.90 9.58
N GLU A 93 -8.23 -10.24 9.71
CA GLU A 93 -7.23 -9.39 10.35
C GLU A 93 -6.44 -8.51 9.35
N ARG A 94 -6.62 -8.74 8.04
CA ARG A 94 -5.81 -8.11 6.99
C ARG A 94 -5.92 -6.59 6.98
N ARG A 95 -7.12 -6.06 7.23
CA ARG A 95 -7.34 -4.61 7.36
C ARG A 95 -6.52 -3.99 8.49
N ASN A 96 -6.47 -4.67 9.65
CA ASN A 96 -5.66 -4.20 10.78
C ASN A 96 -4.16 -4.33 10.47
N ALA A 97 -3.76 -5.41 9.78
CA ALA A 97 -2.38 -5.62 9.34
C ALA A 97 -1.93 -4.49 8.39
N PHE A 98 -2.78 -4.16 7.41
CA PHE A 98 -2.58 -3.05 6.49
C PHE A 98 -2.40 -1.72 7.23
N ALA A 99 -3.32 -1.39 8.15
CA ALA A 99 -3.24 -0.15 8.93
C ALA A 99 -1.95 -0.05 9.76
N ALA A 100 -1.53 -1.15 10.39
CA ALA A 100 -0.29 -1.19 11.17
C ALA A 100 0.95 -0.97 10.29
N LEU A 101 1.05 -1.72 9.19
CA LEU A 101 2.20 -1.65 8.29
C LEU A 101 2.27 -0.33 7.51
N LEU A 102 1.13 0.23 7.11
CA LEU A 102 1.09 1.52 6.42
C LEU A 102 1.50 2.67 7.35
N THR A 103 1.12 2.59 8.63
CA THR A 103 1.60 3.54 9.66
C THR A 103 3.11 3.45 9.81
N LEU A 104 3.65 2.24 9.92
CA LEU A 104 5.09 2.01 10.01
C LEU A 104 5.84 2.49 8.77
N PHE A 105 5.33 2.18 7.59
CA PHE A 105 5.91 2.62 6.31
C PHE A 105 6.01 4.14 6.25
N ARG A 106 4.93 4.86 6.61
CA ARG A 106 4.92 6.32 6.64
C ARG A 106 6.00 6.90 7.55
N ILE A 107 6.18 6.34 8.74
CA ILE A 107 7.21 6.78 9.69
C ILE A 107 8.62 6.51 9.12
N ALA A 108 8.85 5.29 8.63
CA ALA A 108 10.16 4.88 8.12
C ALA A 108 10.55 5.62 6.82
N ASP A 109 9.62 5.80 5.88
CA ASP A 109 9.86 6.58 4.66
C ASP A 109 10.09 8.06 4.98
N THR A 110 9.38 8.62 5.96
CA THR A 110 9.65 9.99 6.44
C THR A 110 11.07 10.11 6.99
N GLN A 111 11.52 9.17 7.82
CA GLN A 111 12.91 9.16 8.30
C GLN A 111 13.90 9.08 7.13
N ARG A 112 13.68 8.13 6.21
CA ARG A 112 14.55 7.96 5.04
C ARG A 112 14.69 9.24 4.23
N ARG A 113 13.59 9.97 4.01
CA ARG A 113 13.61 11.24 3.27
C ARG A 113 14.48 12.29 3.98
N ILE A 114 14.40 12.38 5.31
CA ILE A 114 15.17 13.37 6.07
C ILE A 114 16.62 12.97 6.35
N THR A 115 16.98 11.69 6.33
CA THR A 115 18.36 11.26 6.65
C THR A 115 19.17 10.85 5.43
N SER A 116 18.54 10.18 4.47
CA SER A 116 19.25 9.48 3.39
C SER A 116 18.95 10.07 2.01
N CYS A 117 17.90 10.88 1.88
CA CYS A 117 17.48 11.48 0.62
C CYS A 117 17.39 13.02 0.70
N GLN A 118 17.94 13.63 1.75
CA GLN A 118 17.85 15.07 1.99
C GLN A 118 18.64 15.89 0.93
N ASP A 119 19.76 15.36 0.44
CA ASP A 119 20.70 16.06 -0.46
C ASP A 119 20.50 15.69 -1.94
N GLY A 120 19.27 15.29 -2.28
CA GLY A 120 18.91 14.77 -3.59
C GLY A 120 18.51 13.30 -3.51
N CYS A 121 17.37 12.99 -4.11
CA CYS A 121 16.86 11.64 -4.22
C CYS A 121 16.88 11.24 -5.70
N SER A 122 17.23 10.00 -6.01
CA SER A 122 17.07 9.44 -7.37
C SER A 122 15.90 8.47 -7.47
N HIS A 123 15.15 8.27 -6.38
CA HIS A 123 14.07 7.31 -6.33
C HIS A 123 12.79 7.89 -6.93
N ASP A 124 12.25 7.22 -7.93
CA ASP A 124 11.03 7.65 -8.65
C ASP A 124 9.84 7.91 -7.71
N TRP A 125 9.70 7.12 -6.64
CA TRP A 125 8.60 7.29 -5.71
C TRP A 125 8.69 8.59 -4.90
N HIS A 126 9.86 9.18 -4.69
CA HIS A 126 9.99 10.48 -4.01
C HIS A 126 9.79 11.69 -4.95
N HIS A 127 9.65 11.45 -6.26
CA HIS A 127 9.39 12.48 -7.27
C HIS A 127 7.95 12.46 -7.80
N LEU A 128 7.02 11.98 -6.98
CA LEU A 128 5.62 11.99 -7.36
C LEU A 128 5.08 13.42 -7.44
N PRO A 129 4.31 13.76 -8.50
CA PRO A 129 3.68 15.07 -8.58
C PRO A 129 2.68 15.23 -7.44
N PRO A 130 2.48 16.47 -6.92
CA PRO A 130 1.55 16.72 -5.84
C PRO A 130 0.15 16.16 -6.14
N CYS A 131 -0.43 15.47 -5.16
CA CYS A 131 -1.81 14.99 -5.25
C CYS A 131 -2.77 16.19 -5.37
N ARG A 132 -3.23 16.48 -6.60
CA ARG A 132 -4.13 17.60 -6.87
C ARG A 132 -5.46 17.39 -6.14
N LYS A 133 -5.81 18.30 -5.23
CA LYS A 133 -7.18 18.40 -4.70
C LYS A 133 -8.10 18.82 -5.86
N PRO A 134 -9.30 18.25 -6.01
CA PRO A 134 -10.25 18.71 -7.02
C PRO A 134 -10.56 20.20 -6.79
N ARG A 135 -10.48 21.01 -7.85
CA ARG A 135 -10.92 22.41 -7.82
C ARG A 135 -12.46 22.43 -7.83
N GLY A 136 -13.07 22.60 -6.65
CA GLY A 136 -14.53 22.73 -6.50
C GLY A 136 -14.99 22.52 -5.04
N PRO A 137 -16.17 23.06 -4.66
CA PRO A 137 -16.61 23.06 -3.26
C PRO A 137 -16.90 21.63 -2.76
N ALA A 138 -16.07 21.22 -1.79
CA ALA A 138 -16.30 20.25 -0.73
C ALA A 138 -17.31 19.10 -0.97
N LYS A 139 -17.03 18.21 -1.93
CA LYS A 139 -17.56 16.82 -1.93
C LYS A 139 -16.48 15.76 -2.26
N GLY A 140 -15.20 16.12 -2.07
CA GLY A 140 -14.08 15.52 -2.79
C GLY A 140 -13.17 14.56 -2.01
N ILE A 141 -13.57 14.02 -0.86
CA ILE A 141 -12.75 13.00 -0.17
C ILE A 141 -12.96 11.61 -0.80
N ILE A 142 -14.12 11.36 -1.40
CA ILE A 142 -14.48 10.03 -1.94
C ILE A 142 -13.93 9.83 -3.37
N THR A 143 -13.64 10.89 -4.12
CA THR A 143 -13.38 10.79 -5.56
C THR A 143 -11.98 10.30 -5.93
N CYS A 144 -10.96 10.46 -5.06
CA CYS A 144 -9.61 9.95 -5.36
C CYS A 144 -9.56 8.42 -5.29
N ALA A 145 -10.28 7.82 -4.34
CA ALA A 145 -10.46 6.37 -4.24
C ALA A 145 -11.27 5.83 -5.43
N ILE A 146 -12.35 6.50 -5.83
CA ILE A 146 -13.19 6.08 -6.98
C ILE A 146 -12.41 6.14 -8.29
N ILE A 147 -11.61 7.20 -8.55
CA ILE A 147 -10.84 7.30 -9.78
C ILE A 147 -9.75 6.21 -9.83
N LEU A 148 -9.10 5.88 -8.71
CA LEU A 148 -8.12 4.79 -8.65
C LEU A 148 -8.79 3.41 -8.81
N SER A 149 -9.97 3.19 -8.22
CA SER A 149 -10.75 1.95 -8.40
C SER A 149 -11.28 1.78 -9.83
N LEU A 150 -11.74 2.84 -10.49
CA LEU A 150 -12.20 2.77 -11.89
C LEU A 150 -11.06 2.52 -12.89
N HIS A 151 -9.87 3.08 -12.63
CA HIS A 151 -8.68 2.77 -13.42
C HIS A 151 -8.16 1.35 -13.18
N TYR A 152 -8.26 0.84 -11.94
CA TYR A 152 -7.89 -0.53 -11.60
C TYR A 152 -8.83 -1.57 -12.23
N GLN A 153 -10.15 -1.33 -12.21
CA GLN A 153 -11.14 -2.19 -12.89
C GLN A 153 -10.94 -2.21 -14.42
N ARG A 154 -10.53 -1.10 -15.04
CA ARG A 154 -10.09 -1.04 -16.44
C ARG A 154 -8.78 -1.78 -16.72
N TYR A 155 -7.87 -1.84 -15.76
CA TYR A 155 -6.62 -2.60 -15.87
C TYR A 155 -6.86 -4.13 -15.77
N LEU A 156 -7.75 -4.59 -14.89
CA LEU A 156 -8.08 -6.01 -14.78
C LEU A 156 -8.82 -6.54 -16.02
N THR A 157 -9.75 -5.75 -16.57
CA THR A 157 -10.49 -6.13 -17.80
C THR A 157 -9.56 -6.25 -19.02
N THR A 158 -8.55 -5.39 -19.15
CA THR A 158 -7.56 -5.49 -20.24
C THR A 158 -6.60 -6.68 -20.09
N LYS A 159 -6.23 -7.06 -18.86
CA LYS A 159 -5.45 -8.28 -18.61
C LYS A 159 -6.25 -9.57 -18.82
N HIS A 160 -7.53 -9.61 -18.46
CA HIS A 160 -8.39 -10.78 -18.72
C HIS A 160 -8.63 -11.01 -20.23
N ILE A 161 -8.77 -9.93 -21.02
CA ILE A 161 -8.85 -10.00 -22.48
C ILE A 161 -7.52 -10.50 -23.08
N SER A 162 -6.38 -10.05 -22.56
CA SER A 162 -5.04 -10.49 -23.01
C SER A 162 -4.73 -11.95 -22.66
N ALA A 163 -5.18 -12.44 -21.49
CA ALA A 163 -5.01 -13.83 -21.08
C ALA A 163 -5.88 -14.79 -21.93
N ARG A 164 -7.10 -14.39 -22.28
CA ARG A 164 -7.99 -15.18 -23.16
C ARG A 164 -7.49 -15.20 -24.61
N ALA A 165 -6.98 -14.07 -25.12
CA ALA A 165 -6.38 -13.97 -26.46
C ALA A 165 -5.06 -14.75 -26.63
N LYS A 166 -4.37 -15.11 -25.53
CA LYS A 166 -3.18 -15.99 -25.54
C LYS A 166 -3.55 -17.48 -25.42
N SER A 167 -4.76 -17.81 -24.95
CA SER A 167 -5.28 -19.17 -24.91
C SER A 167 -5.80 -19.64 -26.27
N ASP A 168 -6.40 -18.74 -27.07
CA ASP A 168 -6.94 -19.09 -28.40
C ASP A 168 -5.88 -19.22 -29.50
N ARG A 169 -4.66 -18.72 -29.28
CA ARG A 169 -3.56 -18.77 -30.28
C ARG A 169 -2.69 -20.04 -30.21
N ARG A 170 -3.16 -21.10 -29.54
CA ARG A 170 -2.41 -22.35 -29.37
C ARG A 170 -3.02 -23.58 -30.06
N CYS A 171 -3.95 -23.40 -31.00
CA CYS A 171 -4.51 -24.48 -31.82
C CYS A 171 -4.67 -24.11 -33.30
N THR A 172 -3.58 -23.78 -34.01
CA THR A 172 -3.52 -23.92 -35.47
C THR A 172 -2.07 -24.08 -35.90
N PHE A 173 -1.55 -25.31 -35.89
CA PHE A 173 -0.56 -25.78 -36.87
C PHE A 173 -0.54 -27.31 -36.79
N GLY A 174 -1.06 -27.93 -37.83
CA GLY A 174 -1.20 -29.37 -37.97
C GLY A 174 -1.80 -29.68 -39.32
N LEU A 175 -0.95 -29.64 -40.35
CA LEU A 175 -0.79 -30.59 -41.46
C LEU A 175 0.12 -29.95 -42.53
#